data_AF-A0A081ADQ1-F1
#
_entry.id   AF-A0A081ADQ1-F1
#
_cell.length_a   1.000
_cell.length_b   1.000
_cell.length_c   1.000
_cell.angle_alpha   90.00
_cell.angle_beta   90.00
_cell.angle_gamma   90.00
#
_symmetry.space_group_name_H-M   'P 1'
#
loop_
_entity.id
_entity.type
_entity.pdbx_description
1 polymer ?
#
loop_
_entity_poly.entity_id
_entity_poly.type
_entity_poly.pdbx_seq_one_letter_code
_entity_poly.pdbx_strand_id
1 'polypeptide(L)' 'ADKICVVSGGKIAEQGTHQDLIKLNGIYAKLVAKATA' A
#
# COMPACT_ATOMS: atom_id res chain seq x y z
N ALA A 1 -3.02 -1.32 16.21
CA ALA A 1 -2.74 -2.24 15.10
C ALA A 1 -3.19 -1.55 13.83
N ASP A 2 -2.27 -0.81 13.25
CA ASP A 2 -2.55 0.16 12.19
C ASP A 2 -2.30 -0.52 10.85
N LYS A 3 -3.37 -1.07 10.29
CA LYS A 3 -3.34 -1.73 8.98
C LYS A 3 -3.75 -0.72 7.92
N ILE A 4 -3.01 -0.72 6.83
CA ILE A 4 -3.27 0.10 5.65
C ILE A 4 -4.02 -0.78 4.66
N CYS A 5 -5.13 -0.27 4.13
CA CYS A 5 -5.89 -0.90 3.05
C CYS A 5 -5.86 -0.01 1.81
N VAL A 6 -5.25 -0.51 0.75
CA VAL A 6 -5.30 0.11 -0.58
C VAL A 6 -6.57 -0.35 -1.27
N VAL A 7 -7.41 0.61 -1.66
CA VAL A 7 -8.64 0.35 -2.42
C VAL A 7 -8.42 0.79 -3.85
N SER A 8 -8.71 -0.11 -4.81
CA SER A 8 -8.69 0.19 -6.23
C SER A 8 -10.00 -0.27 -6.86
N GLY A 9 -10.67 0.63 -7.59
CA GLY A 9 -11.94 0.32 -8.27
C GLY A 9 -13.05 -0.17 -7.33
N GLY A 10 -13.08 0.30 -6.08
CA GLY A 10 -14.08 -0.11 -5.09
C GLY A 10 -13.84 -1.47 -4.43
N LYS A 11 -12.68 -2.10 -4.64
CA LYS A 11 -12.26 -3.33 -3.96
C LYS A 11 -10.93 -3.13 -3.24
N ILE A 12 -10.71 -3.87 -2.15
CA ILE A 12 -9.41 -3.89 -1.47
C ILE A 12 -8.42 -4.59 -2.40
N ALA A 13 -7.46 -3.82 -2.91
CA ALA A 13 -6.39 -4.32 -3.75
C ALA A 13 -5.25 -4.89 -2.91
N GLU A 14 -4.91 -4.22 -1.79
CA GLU A 14 -3.87 -4.66 -0.87
C GLU A 14 -4.24 -4.28 0.56
N GLN A 15 -3.89 -5.14 1.53
CA GLN A 15 -4.05 -4.83 2.95
C GLN A 15 -2.88 -5.39 3.76
N GLY A 16 -2.38 -4.62 4.71
CA GLY A 16 -1.24 -5.05 5.52
C GLY A 16 -0.69 -3.93 6.39
N THR A 17 0.45 -4.16 7.03
CA THR A 17 1.19 -3.08 7.68
C THR A 17 1.97 -2.28 6.64
N HIS A 18 2.40 -1.07 7.00
CA HIS A 18 3.28 -0.26 6.15
C HIS A 18 4.50 -1.04 5.65
N GLN A 19 5.15 -1.79 6.55
CA GLN A 19 6.34 -2.58 6.22
C GLN A 19 6.02 -3.72 5.26
N ASP A 20 4.91 -4.43 5.47
CA ASP A 20 4.50 -5.52 4.60
C ASP A 20 4.16 -5.01 3.19
N LEU A 21 3.38 -3.93 3.10
CA LEU A 21 2.97 -3.35 1.83
C LEU A 21 4.14 -2.74 1.04
N ILE A 22 5.15 -2.17 1.74
CA ILE A 22 6.40 -1.74 1.09
C ILE A 22 7.19 -2.95 0.57
N LYS A 23 7.31 -4.02 1.36
CA LYS A 23 8.01 -5.25 0.95
C LYS A 23 7.34 -5.94 -0.23
N LEU A 24 6.02 -5.92 -0.28
CA LEU A 24 5.20 -6.45 -1.38
C LEU A 24 5.45 -5.73 -2.72
N ASN A 25 6.13 -4.57 -2.71
CA ASN A 25 6.47 -3.80 -3.91
C ASN A 25 5.26 -3.52 -4.82
N GLY A 26 4.07 -3.45 -4.22
CA GLY A 26 2.80 -3.32 -4.90
C GLY A 26 2.40 -1.87 -5.19
N ILE A 27 1.08 -1.65 -5.26
CA ILE A 27 0.48 -0.35 -5.54
C ILE A 27 0.82 0.63 -4.42
N TYR A 28 0.75 0.18 -3.18
CA TYR A 28 1.13 0.99 -2.02
C TYR A 28 2.59 1.48 -2.11
N ALA A 29 3.53 0.58 -2.38
CA ALA A 29 4.96 0.90 -2.46
C ALA A 29 5.23 1.94 -3.56
N LYS A 30 4.58 1.79 -4.73
CA LYS A 30 4.71 2.70 -5.85
C LYS A 30 4.11 4.09 -5.57
N LEU A 31 3.01 4.16 -4.82
CA LEU A 31 2.42 5.43 -4.37
C LEU A 31 3.32 6.12 -3.35
N VAL A 32 3.84 5.39 -2.36
CA VAL A 32 4.75 5.94 -1.34
C VAL A 32 6.04 6.44 -2.01
N ALA A 33 6.65 5.65 -2.90
CA ALA A 33 7.86 6.06 -3.61
C ALA A 33 7.69 7.35 -4.44
N LYS A 34 6.47 7.61 -4.96
CA LYS A 34 6.15 8.88 -5.64
C LYS A 34 5.91 10.04 -4.68
N ALA A 35 5.43 9.77 -3.47
CA ALA A 35 5.14 10.81 -2.48
C ALA A 35 6.40 11.36 -1.81
N THR A 36 7.51 10.63 -1.86
CA THR A 36 8.81 11.04 -1.29
C THR A 36 9.76 11.74 -2.28
N ALA A 37 9.31 12.07 -3.49
CA ALA A 37 10.09 12.76 -4.52
C ALA A 37 9.80 14.28 -4.57
#